data_AF-N8VN14-F1
#
_entry.id   AF-N8VN14-F1
#
_cell.length_a   1.000
_cell.length_b   1.000
_cell.length_c   1.000
_cell.angle_alpha   90.00
_cell.angle_beta   90.00
_cell.angle_gamma   90.00
#
_symmetry.space_group_name_H-M   'P 1'
#
loop_
_entity.id
_entity.type
_entity.pdbx_description
1 polymer ?
#
loop_
_entity_poly.entity_id
_entity_poly.type
_entity_poly.pdbx_seq_one_letter_code
_entity_poly.pdbx_strand_id
1 'polypeptide(L)'
;MISNVIKPKKPMPGSRWVLVHLDQDQHGNDRYYYTHPEGFVAISALEVADGIIRREYIPQYHLSISKDKKRRCSSQDAKFILKQFGLDDALEDNHVHSGFVRNFWLPVDENKQGRECECVADEVAIKEDKGDFIWRPAHH
;
A
#
# COMPACT_ATOMS: atom_id res chain seq x y z
N MET A 1 28.82 -2.62 -0.40
CA MET A 1 27.42 -2.17 -0.33
C MET A 1 26.55 -3.28 -0.85
N ILE A 2 25.73 -3.91 0.00
CA ILE A 2 24.77 -4.92 -0.44
C ILE A 2 23.68 -4.13 -1.17
N SER A 3 23.65 -4.22 -2.50
CA SER A 3 22.50 -3.69 -3.25
C SER A 3 21.28 -4.50 -2.83
N ASN A 4 20.26 -3.86 -2.26
CA ASN A 4 18.96 -4.51 -2.07
C ASN A 4 18.51 -5.06 -3.43
N VAL A 5 18.48 -6.38 -3.54
CA VAL A 5 18.14 -7.11 -4.77
C VAL A 5 16.67 -6.89 -5.13
N ILE A 6 15.84 -6.68 -4.11
CA ILE A 6 14.41 -6.39 -4.24
C ILE A 6 14.23 -4.87 -4.14
N LYS A 7 13.42 -4.31 -5.05
CA LYS A 7 13.14 -2.88 -5.16
C LYS A 7 11.64 -2.64 -5.10
N PRO A 8 11.19 -1.42 -4.73
CA PRO A 8 9.79 -1.07 -4.84
C PRO A 8 9.23 -1.32 -6.24
N LYS A 9 7.93 -1.59 -6.32
CA LYS A 9 7.26 -1.83 -7.60
C LYS A 9 7.27 -0.56 -8.44
N LYS A 10 7.47 -0.74 -9.74
CA LYS A 10 7.33 0.32 -10.74
C LYS A 10 6.03 0.09 -11.49
N PRO A 11 5.33 1.16 -11.89
CA PRO A 11 4.15 1.03 -12.71
C PRO A 11 4.51 0.44 -14.08
N MET A 12 3.60 -0.33 -14.67
CA MET A 12 3.77 -0.97 -15.97
C MET A 12 4.04 0.07 -17.08
N PRO A 13 4.82 -0.27 -18.11
CA PRO A 13 5.00 0.62 -19.26
C PRO A 13 3.67 1.05 -19.89
N GLY A 14 3.56 2.32 -20.28
CA GLY A 14 2.34 2.88 -20.91
C GLY A 14 1.24 3.31 -19.93
N SER A 15 1.40 3.08 -18.62
CA SER A 15 0.42 3.45 -17.57
C SER A 15 0.38 4.95 -17.21
N ARG A 16 1.11 5.80 -17.95
CA ARG A 16 1.16 7.28 -17.80
C ARG A 16 1.63 7.81 -16.44
N TRP A 17 2.05 6.96 -15.51
CA TRP A 17 2.69 7.39 -14.27
C TRP A 17 4.05 8.03 -14.53
N VAL A 18 4.31 9.13 -13.85
CA VAL A 18 5.57 9.88 -13.93
C VAL A 18 6.28 9.78 -12.58
N LEU A 19 7.51 9.28 -12.57
CA LEU A 19 8.37 9.32 -11.40
C LEU A 19 8.77 10.78 -11.15
N VAL A 20 8.39 11.34 -10.00
CA VAL A 20 8.65 12.75 -9.66
C VAL A 20 9.70 12.90 -8.57
N HIS A 21 9.88 11.87 -7.73
CA HIS A 21 10.87 11.89 -6.67
C HIS A 21 11.28 10.46 -6.31
N LEU A 22 12.49 10.33 -5.79
CA LEU A 22 13.05 9.13 -5.20
C LEU A 22 13.85 9.54 -3.98
N ASP A 23 13.63 8.83 -2.88
CA ASP A 23 14.43 8.95 -1.67
C ASP A 23 14.64 7.56 -1.05
N GLN A 24 15.18 7.56 0.17
CA GLN A 24 15.27 6.38 1.00
C GLN A 24 14.62 6.66 2.36
N ASP A 25 14.06 5.63 2.98
CA ASP A 25 13.62 5.69 4.37
C ASP A 25 14.82 5.73 5.34
N GLN A 26 14.53 5.80 6.65
CA GLN A 26 15.54 5.81 7.70
C GLN A 26 16.42 4.54 7.77
N HIS A 27 16.02 3.47 7.09
CA HIS A 27 16.72 2.19 7.00
C HIS A 27 17.47 2.02 5.67
N GLY A 28 17.41 3.02 4.78
CA GLY A 28 18.06 2.97 3.47
C GLY A 28 17.25 2.24 2.39
N ASN A 29 15.96 1.95 2.62
CA ASN A 29 15.10 1.34 1.61
C ASN A 29 14.55 2.42 0.66
N ASP A 30 14.60 2.15 -0.64
CA ASP A 30 14.13 3.09 -1.65
C ASP A 30 12.62 3.34 -1.54
N ARG A 31 12.18 4.57 -1.81
CA ARG A 31 10.78 4.92 -2.06
C ARG A 31 10.64 5.70 -3.35
N TYR A 32 9.66 5.34 -4.15
CA TYR A 32 9.39 5.92 -5.47
C TYR A 32 8.08 6.69 -5.43
N TYR A 33 8.14 7.97 -5.76
CA TYR A 33 6.99 8.86 -5.75
C TYR A 33 6.53 9.11 -7.17
N TYR A 34 5.27 8.80 -7.44
CA TYR A 34 4.66 8.90 -8.76
C TYR A 34 3.47 9.85 -8.77
N THR A 35 3.26 10.54 -9.89
CA THR A 35 2.03 11.27 -10.20
C THR A 35 1.38 10.71 -11.47
N HIS A 36 0.05 10.77 -11.54
CA HIS A 36 -0.72 10.40 -12.71
C HIS A 36 -1.52 11.62 -13.24
N PRO A 37 -1.71 11.78 -14.56
CA PRO A 37 -2.48 12.88 -15.14
C PRO A 37 -3.93 13.00 -14.66
N GLU A 38 -4.51 11.93 -14.13
CA GLU A 38 -5.87 11.92 -13.54
C GLU A 38 -5.89 12.39 -12.07
N GLY A 39 -4.79 12.95 -11.58
CA GLY A 39 -4.68 13.53 -10.24
C GLY A 39 -4.23 12.54 -9.16
N PHE A 40 -3.95 11.29 -9.50
CA PHE A 40 -3.46 10.31 -8.52
C PHE A 40 -2.00 10.55 -8.15
N VAL A 41 -1.69 10.25 -6.88
CA VAL A 41 -0.33 10.20 -6.36
C VAL A 41 -0.14 8.84 -5.71
N ALA A 42 0.98 8.20 -6.04
CA ALA A 42 1.36 6.91 -5.48
C ALA A 42 2.77 6.96 -4.90
N ILE A 43 2.97 6.35 -3.74
CA ILE A 43 4.30 6.10 -3.17
C ILE A 43 4.47 4.59 -3.15
N SER A 44 5.43 4.07 -3.90
CA SER A 44 5.81 2.66 -3.84
C SER A 44 7.07 2.49 -3.02
N ALA A 45 7.03 1.57 -2.06
CA ALA A 45 8.13 1.25 -1.17
C ALA A 45 8.30 -0.27 -1.03
N LEU A 46 9.47 -0.65 -0.51
CA LEU A 46 9.72 -1.98 0.06
C LEU A 46 10.03 -1.76 1.54
N GLU A 47 9.22 -2.33 2.41
CA GLU A 47 9.31 -2.09 3.85
C GLU A 47 9.35 -3.41 4.62
N VAL A 48 10.04 -3.42 5.76
CA VAL A 48 9.92 -4.49 6.74
C VAL A 48 8.90 -4.04 7.76
N ALA A 49 7.70 -4.60 7.67
CA ALA A 49 6.56 -4.22 8.50
C ALA A 49 6.01 -5.46 9.20
N ASP A 50 5.19 -5.24 10.24
CA ASP A 50 4.47 -6.34 10.88
C ASP A 50 3.63 -7.07 9.82
N GLY A 51 3.74 -8.39 9.83
CA GLY A 51 3.17 -9.25 8.80
C GLY A 51 1.69 -9.46 8.99
N ILE A 52 1.15 -10.37 8.18
CA ILE A 52 -0.24 -10.82 8.30
C ILE A 52 -0.46 -11.54 9.64
N ILE A 53 0.57 -12.23 10.12
CA ILE A 53 0.64 -12.79 11.47
C ILE A 53 1.25 -11.72 12.37
N ARG A 54 0.54 -11.36 13.44
CA ARG A 54 1.01 -10.35 14.40
C ARG A 54 2.41 -10.68 14.91
N ARG A 55 3.28 -9.67 14.92
CA ARG A 55 4.69 -9.70 15.32
C ARG A 55 5.61 -10.47 14.37
N GLU A 56 5.17 -10.79 13.16
CA GLU A 56 6.01 -11.40 12.12
C GLU A 56 6.54 -10.31 11.18
N TYR A 57 7.64 -9.65 11.54
CA TYR A 57 8.24 -8.62 10.71
C TYR A 57 8.87 -9.20 9.43
N ILE A 58 8.22 -8.97 8.29
CA ILE A 58 8.63 -9.50 6.98
C ILE A 58 8.77 -8.39 5.93
N PRO A 59 9.56 -8.60 4.87
CA PRO A 59 9.58 -7.70 3.72
C PRO A 59 8.24 -7.73 2.97
N GLN A 60 7.67 -6.55 2.73
CA GLN A 60 6.41 -6.35 2.03
C GLN A 60 6.55 -5.20 1.03
N TYR A 61 5.96 -5.38 -0.16
CA TYR A 61 5.69 -4.25 -1.05
C TYR A 61 4.59 -3.39 -0.43
N HIS A 62 4.81 -2.08 -0.43
CA HIS A 62 3.86 -1.11 0.05
C HIS A 62 3.51 -0.14 -1.08
N LEU A 63 2.22 0.12 -1.28
CA LEU A 63 1.72 1.15 -2.17
C LEU A 63 0.73 2.05 -1.43
N SER A 64 1.12 3.30 -1.20
CA SER A 64 0.22 4.34 -0.70
C SER A 64 -0.40 5.10 -1.87
N ILE A 65 -1.72 5.30 -1.86
CA ILE A 65 -2.46 5.94 -2.95
C ILE A 65 -3.32 7.08 -2.41
N SER A 66 -3.27 8.24 -3.07
CA SER A 66 -4.20 9.35 -2.84
C SER A 66 -4.63 10.02 -4.15
N LYS A 67 -5.67 10.85 -4.08
CA LYS A 67 -6.15 11.68 -5.19
C LYS A 67 -6.00 13.16 -4.86
N ASP A 68 -5.50 13.93 -5.82
CA ASP A 68 -5.24 15.38 -5.72
C ASP A 68 -4.41 15.79 -4.49
N LYS A 69 -3.56 14.88 -3.98
CA LYS A 69 -2.72 15.04 -2.78
C LYS A 69 -3.48 15.32 -1.47
N LYS A 70 -4.81 15.27 -1.47
CA LYS A 70 -5.64 15.73 -0.34
C LYS A 70 -6.89 14.90 -0.11
N ARG A 71 -7.19 13.92 -0.97
CA ARG A 71 -8.43 13.15 -0.93
C ARG A 71 -8.17 11.66 -1.07
N ARG A 72 -9.03 10.87 -0.43
CA ARG A 72 -9.10 9.43 -0.59
C ARG A 72 -9.51 9.09 -2.01
N CYS A 73 -8.78 8.18 -2.65
CA CYS A 73 -9.26 7.55 -3.87
C CYS A 73 -10.37 6.55 -3.51
N SER A 74 -11.22 6.20 -4.49
CA SER A 74 -12.22 5.14 -4.27
C SER A 74 -11.57 3.76 -4.26
N SER A 75 -12.26 2.73 -3.77
CA SER A 75 -11.82 1.34 -3.93
C SER A 75 -11.62 0.95 -5.40
N GLN A 76 -12.44 1.51 -6.31
CA GLN A 76 -12.32 1.24 -7.74
C GLN A 76 -11.06 1.87 -8.33
N ASP A 77 -10.79 3.13 -7.97
CA ASP A 77 -9.54 3.81 -8.34
C ASP A 77 -8.33 3.00 -7.83
N ALA A 78 -8.36 2.59 -6.56
CA ALA A 78 -7.29 1.81 -5.97
C ALA A 78 -7.03 0.49 -6.70
N LYS A 79 -8.08 -0.30 -7.00
CA LYS A 79 -7.95 -1.56 -7.77
C LYS A 79 -7.32 -1.34 -9.15
N PHE A 80 -7.75 -0.29 -9.85
CA PHE A 80 -7.18 0.06 -11.15
C PHE A 80 -5.68 0.38 -11.04
N ILE A 81 -5.29 1.12 -10.01
CA ILE A 81 -3.90 1.53 -9.79
C ILE A 81 -3.04 0.35 -9.34
N LEU A 82 -3.53 -0.50 -8.43
CA LEU A 82 -2.81 -1.70 -7.98
C LEU A 82 -2.42 -2.60 -9.15
N LYS A 83 -3.35 -2.82 -10.08
CA LYS A 83 -3.08 -3.55 -11.32
C LYS A 83 -1.95 -2.92 -12.13
N GLN A 84 -1.91 -1.60 -12.22
CA GLN A 84 -0.84 -0.88 -12.93
C GLN A 84 0.54 -1.05 -12.25
N PHE A 85 0.61 -1.38 -10.97
CA PHE A 85 1.86 -1.67 -10.26
C PHE A 85 2.15 -3.18 -10.12
N GLY A 86 1.27 -4.05 -10.66
CA GLY A 86 1.38 -5.50 -10.49
C GLY A 86 1.22 -5.93 -9.04
N LEU A 87 0.23 -5.32 -8.36
CA LEU A 87 -0.09 -5.52 -6.94
C LEU A 87 -1.58 -5.89 -6.76
N ASP A 88 -2.15 -6.62 -7.71
CA ASP A 88 -3.56 -7.02 -7.73
C ASP A 88 -4.02 -7.75 -6.46
N ASP A 89 -3.11 -8.53 -5.85
CA ASP A 89 -3.36 -9.32 -4.63
C ASP A 89 -2.98 -8.58 -3.33
N ALA A 90 -2.57 -7.31 -3.42
CA ALA A 90 -2.23 -6.54 -2.24
C ALA A 90 -3.47 -6.24 -1.39
N LEU A 91 -3.34 -6.39 -0.08
CA LEU A 91 -4.43 -6.17 0.87
C LEU A 91 -4.36 -4.76 1.43
N GLU A 92 -5.53 -4.13 1.60
CA GLU A 92 -5.62 -2.80 2.20
C GLU A 92 -5.34 -2.86 3.70
N ASP A 93 -4.54 -1.92 4.17
CA ASP A 93 -4.28 -1.71 5.59
C ASP A 93 -5.59 -1.43 6.34
N ASN A 94 -5.88 -2.29 7.32
CA ASN A 94 -7.12 -2.27 8.09
C ASN A 94 -7.05 -1.38 9.33
N HIS A 95 -5.92 -0.73 9.64
CA HIS A 95 -5.73 0.09 10.86
C HIS A 95 -5.48 1.58 10.59
N VAL A 96 -5.64 2.06 9.37
CA VAL A 96 -5.41 3.48 9.04
C VAL A 96 -6.51 4.37 9.63
N HIS A 97 -6.23 4.99 10.78
CA HIS A 97 -7.14 5.96 11.40
C HIS A 97 -7.16 7.27 10.58
N SER A 98 -8.36 7.77 10.24
CA SER A 98 -8.58 9.16 9.77
C SER A 98 -7.60 9.69 8.71
N GLY A 99 -7.31 8.88 7.69
CA GLY A 99 -6.40 9.24 6.59
C GLY A 99 -7.12 9.38 5.25
N PHE A 100 -6.63 10.27 4.38
CA PHE A 100 -7.08 10.34 2.97
C PHE A 100 -6.22 9.46 2.05
N VAL A 101 -5.27 8.71 2.59
CA VAL A 101 -4.39 7.81 1.83
C VAL A 101 -4.87 6.38 2.07
N ARG A 102 -4.96 5.58 1.01
CA ARG A 102 -5.20 4.14 1.09
C ARG A 102 -3.84 3.43 0.98
N ASN A 103 -3.51 2.57 1.92
CA ASN A 103 -2.24 1.84 1.95
C ASN A 103 -2.49 0.37 1.64
N PHE A 104 -1.64 -0.21 0.81
CA PHE A 104 -1.77 -1.60 0.38
C PHE A 104 -0.46 -2.34 0.56
N TRP A 105 -0.57 -3.56 1.10
CA TRP A 105 0.57 -4.38 1.50
C TRP A 105 0.52 -5.72 0.76
N LEU A 106 1.67 -6.15 0.25
CA LEU A 106 1.84 -7.47 -0.36
C LEU A 106 3.17 -8.09 0.12
N PRO A 107 3.14 -9.23 0.84
CA PRO A 107 4.35 -9.95 1.20
C PRO A 107 5.21 -10.26 -0.02
N VAL A 108 6.53 -10.08 0.13
CA VAL A 108 7.48 -10.53 -0.90
C VAL A 108 7.51 -12.06 -0.99
N ASP A 109 7.33 -12.74 0.15
CA ASP A 109 7.19 -14.21 0.20
C ASP A 109 5.80 -14.63 -0.28
N GLU A 110 5.74 -15.25 -1.46
CA GLU A 110 4.52 -15.72 -2.12
C GLU A 110 3.71 -16.69 -1.24
N ASN A 111 4.36 -17.47 -0.35
CA ASN A 111 3.66 -18.41 0.54
C ASN A 111 2.81 -17.72 1.62
N LYS A 112 3.00 -16.41 1.78
CA LYS A 112 2.26 -15.56 2.73
C LYS A 112 1.19 -14.71 2.05
N GLN A 113 1.19 -14.62 0.71
CA GLN A 113 0.19 -13.84 -0.01
C GLN A 113 -1.21 -14.46 0.11
N GLY A 114 -2.25 -13.61 0.05
CA GLY A 114 -3.65 -14.04 0.17
C GLY A 114 -4.12 -14.40 1.58
N ARG A 115 -3.25 -14.32 2.59
CA ARG A 115 -3.67 -14.48 3.98
C ARG A 115 -4.25 -13.17 4.49
N GLU A 116 -5.42 -13.23 5.12
CA GLU A 116 -6.05 -12.06 5.73
C GLU A 116 -5.49 -11.82 7.14
N CYS A 117 -5.43 -10.55 7.54
CA CYS A 117 -5.00 -10.16 8.89
C CYS A 117 -5.99 -10.67 9.95
N GLU A 118 -5.47 -11.21 11.05
CA GLU A 118 -6.26 -11.73 12.19
C GLU A 118 -7.27 -10.68 12.73
N CYS A 119 -6.87 -9.40 12.75
CA CYS A 119 -7.71 -8.29 13.22
C CYS A 119 -9.01 -8.15 12.41
N VAL A 120 -9.07 -8.64 11.17
CA VAL A 120 -10.28 -8.54 10.34
C VAL A 120 -11.45 -9.30 10.96
N ALA A 121 -11.17 -10.45 11.59
CA ALA A 121 -12.15 -11.30 12.24
C ALA A 121 -12.55 -10.79 13.63
N ASP A 122 -11.59 -10.22 14.38
CA ASP A 122 -11.76 -9.95 15.80
C ASP A 122 -12.19 -8.50 16.12
N GLU A 123 -11.89 -7.53 15.26
CA GLU A 123 -12.09 -6.12 15.56
C GLU A 123 -13.26 -5.48 14.81
N VAL A 124 -13.85 -4.44 15.43
CA VAL A 124 -15.02 -3.75 14.90
C VAL A 124 -14.69 -2.98 13.62
N ALA A 125 -15.43 -3.29 12.56
CA ALA A 125 -15.34 -2.57 11.29
C ALA A 125 -16.04 -1.21 11.35
N ILE A 126 -15.27 -0.13 11.22
CA ILE A 126 -15.78 1.23 11.01
C ILE A 126 -15.90 1.47 9.51
N LYS A 127 -17.06 1.94 9.07
CA LYS A 127 -17.38 2.18 7.65
C LYS A 127 -17.51 3.67 7.37
N GLU A 128 -16.71 4.15 6.45
CA GLU A 128 -16.74 5.53 5.93
C GLU A 128 -17.04 5.53 4.43
N ASP A 129 -17.24 6.70 3.84
CA ASP A 129 -17.46 6.87 2.39
C ASP A 129 -18.59 5.98 1.85
N LYS A 130 -19.70 5.91 2.60
CA LYS A 130 -20.87 5.05 2.30
C LYS A 130 -20.50 3.56 2.21
N GLY A 131 -19.45 3.14 2.93
CA GLY A 131 -18.96 1.77 2.96
C GLY A 131 -17.79 1.48 2.01
N ASP A 132 -17.30 2.48 1.26
CA ASP A 132 -16.15 2.31 0.36
C ASP A 132 -14.81 2.27 1.11
N PHE A 133 -14.75 2.77 2.34
CA PHE A 133 -13.58 2.67 3.19
C PHE A 133 -13.93 1.97 4.51
N ILE A 134 -13.16 0.95 4.85
CA ILE A 134 -13.37 0.13 6.03
C ILE A 134 -12.05 0.05 6.80
N TRP A 135 -12.08 0.44 8.06
CA TRP A 135 -10.92 0.38 8.96
C TRP A 135 -11.34 -0.12 10.34
N ARG A 136 -10.37 -0.42 11.19
CA ARG A 136 -10.53 -1.02 12.51
C ARG A 136 -9.68 -0.27 13.54
N PRO A 137 -10.25 0.15 14.67
CA PRO A 137 -9.50 0.80 15.72
C PRO A 137 -8.56 -0.22 16.35
N ALA A 138 -7.24 0.02 16.28
CA ALA A 138 -6.27 -0.84 16.92
C ALA A 138 -6.55 -0.91 18.42
N HIS A 139 -6.79 -2.12 18.93
CA HIS A 139 -6.78 -2.37 20.37
C HIS A 139 -5.33 -2.52 20.80
N HIS A 140 -4.75 -1.45 21.36
CA HIS A 140 -3.43 -1.48 22.01
C HIS A 140 -3.45 -2.36 23.26
#